data_AF-A0A7R9DUV9-F1
#
_entry.id   AF-A0A7R9DUV9-F1
#
_cell.length_a   1.000
_cell.length_b   1.000
_cell.length_c   1.000
_cell.angle_alpha   90.00
_cell.angle_beta   90.00
_cell.angle_gamma   90.00
#
_symmetry.space_group_name_H-M   'P 1'
#
loop_
_entity.id
_entity.type
_entity.pdbx_description
1 polymer ?
#
loop_
_entity_poly.entity_id
_entity_poly.type
_entity_poly.pdbx_seq_one_letter_code
_entity_poly.pdbx_strand_id
1 'polypeptide(L)'
;MKALKKIQLQATHIEARFYEEVHRLECKYHKEYSPLYQKRSQIISGLYEPTEEEADWDSDQEKDEEQLSSELKTKVKIEDVAKKDENAEINKNQGDNAKGIPDFWLIIFKNVQMLAEMVQEHDEPILKHLIDIQVLFLESNPMGFVLEFHFSPNEYFSNSVLTKEYEMKCTPDDND
;
A
#
# COMPACT_ATOMS: atom_id res chain seq x y z
N MET A 1 8.84 42.53 -7.98
CA MET A 1 9.16 41.13 -8.33
C MET A 1 10.26 40.52 -7.46
N LYS A 2 11.47 41.11 -7.35
CA LYS A 2 12.58 40.53 -6.53
C LYS A 2 12.25 40.33 -5.04
N ALA A 3 11.55 41.28 -4.42
CA ALA A 3 11.13 41.17 -3.02
C ALA A 3 10.16 39.98 -2.79
N LEU A 4 9.23 39.74 -3.72
CA LEU A 4 8.29 38.61 -3.64
C LEU A 4 9.01 37.26 -3.81
N LYS A 5 9.99 37.17 -4.73
CA LYS A 5 10.82 35.96 -4.87
C LYS A 5 11.57 35.62 -3.57
N LYS A 6 12.10 36.63 -2.88
CA LYS A 6 12.77 36.44 -1.60
C LYS A 6 11.83 35.90 -0.52
N ILE A 7 10.58 36.37 -0.48
CA ILE A 7 9.55 35.87 0.45
C ILE A 7 9.19 34.42 0.08
N GLN A 8 9.01 34.13 -1.21
CA GLN A 8 8.72 32.78 -1.69
C GLN A 8 9.83 31.80 -1.28
N LEU A 9 11.09 32.17 -1.48
CA LEU A 9 12.23 31.35 -1.07
C LEU A 9 12.20 31.06 0.43
N GLN A 10 11.88 32.05 1.28
CA GLN A 10 11.72 31.85 2.72
C GLN A 10 10.57 30.87 3.04
N ALA A 11 9.46 30.94 2.31
CA ALA A 11 8.35 29.98 2.45
C ALA A 11 8.79 28.56 2.09
N THR A 12 9.51 28.38 0.98
CA THR A 12 10.03 27.06 0.56
C THR A 12 10.97 26.46 1.59
N HIS A 13 11.79 27.27 2.28
CA HIS A 13 12.63 26.77 3.39
C HIS A 13 11.82 26.33 4.62
N ILE A 14 10.64 26.92 4.85
CA ILE A 14 9.74 26.49 5.91
C ILE A 14 9.05 25.18 5.50
N GLU A 15 8.57 25.09 4.26
CA GLU A 15 7.98 23.87 3.69
C GLU A 15 8.96 22.70 3.72
N ALA A 16 10.23 22.93 3.36
CA ALA A 16 11.31 21.95 3.47
C ALA A 16 11.39 21.30 4.85
N ARG A 17 11.41 22.12 5.92
CA ARG A 17 11.45 21.64 7.31
C ARG A 17 10.16 20.95 7.71
N PHE A 18 9.01 21.43 7.23
CA PHE A 18 7.73 20.77 7.47
C PHE A 18 7.70 19.35 6.90
N TYR A 19 8.13 19.16 5.65
CA TYR A 19 8.17 17.84 5.04
C TYR A 19 9.20 16.90 5.69
N GLU A 20 10.33 17.43 6.16
CA GLU A 20 11.28 16.66 6.96
C GLU A 20 10.65 16.14 8.27
N GLU A 21 9.89 16.99 8.97
CA GLU A 21 9.18 16.58 10.18
C GLU A 21 8.05 15.57 9.90
N VAL A 22 7.31 15.74 8.79
CA VAL A 22 6.30 14.78 8.33
C VAL A 22 6.94 13.42 8.03
N HIS A 23 8.02 13.38 7.25
CA HIS A 23 8.72 12.13 6.92
C HIS A 23 9.22 11.42 8.17
N ARG A 24 9.77 12.18 9.13
CA ARG A 24 10.19 11.62 10.43
C ARG A 24 9.01 11.02 11.20
N LEU A 25 7.83 11.63 11.12
CA LEU A 25 6.61 11.14 11.74
C LEU A 25 6.12 9.86 11.06
N GLU A 26 6.13 9.82 9.73
CA GLU A 26 5.81 8.63 8.93
C GLU A 26 6.74 7.46 9.28
N CYS A 27 8.06 7.70 9.32
CA CYS A 27 9.04 6.70 9.74
C CYS A 27 8.75 6.16 11.15
N LYS A 28 8.37 7.04 12.09
CA LYS A 28 8.05 6.64 13.47
C LYS A 28 6.85 5.69 13.51
N TYR A 29 5.73 6.08 12.91
CA TYR A 29 4.51 5.28 12.97
C TYR A 29 4.59 4.04 12.06
N HIS A 30 5.36 4.08 11.00
CA HIS A 30 5.61 2.89 10.19
C HIS A 30 6.23 1.75 11.01
N LYS A 31 7.13 2.06 11.96
CA LYS A 31 7.68 1.05 12.89
C LYS A 31 6.60 0.42 13.76
N GLU A 32 5.59 1.19 14.15
CA GLU A 32 4.45 0.70 14.93
C GLU A 32 3.49 -0.15 14.07
N TYR A 33 3.32 0.17 12.79
CA TYR A 33 2.51 -0.61 11.84
C TYR A 33 3.20 -1.88 11.33
N SER A 34 4.53 -1.89 11.27
CA SER A 34 5.34 -3.00 10.78
C SER A 34 4.93 -4.39 11.33
N PRO A 35 4.77 -4.60 12.66
CA PRO A 35 4.31 -5.90 13.18
C PRO A 35 2.90 -6.27 12.71
N LEU A 36 2.00 -5.29 12.52
CA LEU A 36 0.64 -5.53 12.02
C LEU A 36 0.67 -5.98 10.55
N TYR A 37 1.51 -5.35 9.74
CA TYR A 37 1.67 -5.74 8.33
C TYR A 37 2.36 -7.09 8.19
N GLN A 38 3.33 -7.41 9.05
CA GLN A 38 3.94 -8.73 9.10
C GLN A 38 2.89 -9.80 9.45
N LYS A 39 2.03 -9.55 10.44
CA LYS A 39 0.93 -10.46 10.80
C LYS A 39 -0.05 -10.64 9.63
N ARG A 40 -0.45 -9.54 8.98
CA ARG A 40 -1.29 -9.57 7.76
C ARG A 40 -0.66 -10.44 6.67
N SER A 41 0.64 -10.30 6.42
CA SER A 41 1.38 -11.09 5.43
C SER A 41 1.35 -12.59 5.75
N GLN A 42 1.49 -12.96 7.03
CA GLN A 42 1.37 -14.36 7.48
C GLN A 42 -0.04 -14.93 7.25
N ILE A 43 -1.08 -14.14 7.50
CA ILE A 43 -2.48 -14.55 7.26
C ILE A 43 -2.74 -14.73 5.77
N ILE A 44 -2.38 -13.74 4.94
CA ILE A 44 -2.55 -13.79 3.49
C ILE A 44 -1.85 -15.02 2.90
N SER A 45 -0.63 -15.31 3.37
CA SER A 45 0.15 -16.47 2.90
C SER A 45 -0.32 -17.81 3.48
N GLY A 46 -1.25 -17.82 4.44
CA GLY A 46 -1.71 -19.04 5.12
C GLY A 46 -0.68 -19.67 6.06
N LEU A 47 0.30 -18.88 6.53
CA LEU A 47 1.28 -19.29 7.53
C LEU A 47 0.74 -19.19 8.96
N TYR A 48 -0.28 -18.34 9.16
CA TYR A 48 -0.95 -18.14 10.43
C TYR A 48 -2.46 -18.11 10.21
N GLU A 49 -3.18 -18.95 10.95
CA GLU A 49 -4.64 -18.92 11.00
C GLU A 49 -5.07 -18.05 12.19
N PRO A 50 -5.87 -16.99 11.97
CA PRO A 50 -6.41 -16.17 13.05
C PRO A 50 -7.18 -16.99 14.08
N THR A 51 -7.11 -16.61 15.36
CA THR A 51 -7.96 -17.24 16.40
C THR A 51 -9.39 -16.73 16.31
N GLU A 52 -10.34 -17.43 16.94
CA GLU A 52 -11.74 -17.00 16.99
C GLU A 52 -11.88 -15.58 17.57
N GLU A 53 -11.11 -15.24 18.60
CA GLU A 53 -11.12 -13.91 19.22
C GLU A 53 -10.49 -12.83 18.34
N GLU A 54 -9.58 -13.18 17.44
CA GLU A 54 -8.96 -12.24 16.50
C GLU A 54 -9.79 -12.03 15.24
N ALA A 55 -10.60 -13.03 14.89
CA ALA A 55 -11.60 -12.97 13.83
C ALA A 55 -12.90 -12.30 14.31
N ASP A 56 -13.13 -12.25 15.62
CA ASP A 56 -14.26 -11.55 16.24
C ASP A 56 -14.11 -10.04 16.03
N TRP A 57 -14.87 -9.52 15.07
CA TRP A 57 -14.88 -8.11 14.72
C TRP A 57 -16.23 -7.52 15.09
N ASP A 58 -16.25 -6.61 16.08
CA ASP A 58 -17.44 -6.00 16.68
C ASP A 58 -18.38 -5.26 15.70
N SER A 59 -18.02 -5.15 14.41
CA SER A 59 -18.77 -4.42 13.39
C SER A 59 -19.75 -5.26 12.55
N ASP A 60 -20.15 -6.44 13.02
CA ASP A 60 -21.28 -7.22 12.45
C ASP A 60 -22.63 -6.45 12.50
N GLN A 61 -22.64 -5.19 12.95
CA GLN A 61 -23.71 -4.23 12.64
C GLN A 61 -23.46 -3.65 11.24
N GLU A 62 -24.27 -4.05 10.24
CA GLU A 62 -24.24 -3.64 8.81
C GLU A 62 -23.93 -2.14 8.54
N LYS A 63 -24.16 -1.25 9.50
CA LYS A 63 -23.88 0.20 9.39
C LYS A 63 -22.40 0.56 9.45
N ASP A 64 -21.59 -0.22 10.16
CA ASP A 64 -20.17 0.09 10.37
C ASP A 64 -19.30 -0.41 9.20
N GLU A 65 -19.72 -1.46 8.48
CA GLU A 65 -19.05 -1.92 7.25
C GLU A 65 -19.13 -0.88 6.13
N GLU A 66 -20.30 -0.27 5.90
CA GLU A 66 -20.46 0.80 4.90
C GLU A 66 -19.58 2.00 5.24
N GLN A 67 -19.55 2.39 6.52
CA GLN A 67 -18.72 3.50 6.99
C GLN A 67 -17.24 3.20 6.84
N LEU A 68 -16.76 2.01 7.24
CA LEU A 68 -15.37 1.61 7.10
C LEU A 68 -14.95 1.52 5.62
N SER A 69 -15.82 0.99 4.75
CA SER A 69 -15.58 0.97 3.30
C SER A 69 -15.43 2.40 2.75
N SER A 70 -16.25 3.34 3.23
CA SER A 70 -16.21 4.74 2.83
C SER A 70 -14.94 5.45 3.34
N GLU A 71 -14.50 5.14 4.56
CA GLU A 71 -13.26 5.68 5.14
C GLU A 71 -12.01 5.12 4.45
N LEU A 72 -12.00 3.82 4.10
CA LEU A 72 -10.94 3.21 3.29
C LEU A 72 -10.87 3.81 1.88
N LYS A 73 -12.03 4.08 1.26
CA LYS A 73 -12.14 4.82 -0.01
C LYS A 73 -11.76 6.29 0.09
N THR A 74 -11.71 6.85 1.30
CA THR A 74 -11.33 8.26 1.53
C THR A 74 -9.84 8.39 1.83
N LYS A 75 -9.26 7.45 2.60
CA LYS A 75 -7.82 7.44 2.93
C LYS A 75 -6.93 7.08 1.74
N VAL A 76 -7.39 6.17 0.89
CA VAL A 76 -6.89 6.05 -0.48
C VAL A 76 -7.70 7.09 -1.26
N LYS A 77 -7.13 8.16 -1.82
CA LYS A 77 -7.92 9.16 -2.59
C LYS A 77 -8.52 8.49 -3.83
N ILE A 78 -9.65 7.81 -3.67
CA ILE A 78 -10.42 7.17 -4.73
C ILE A 78 -11.58 8.11 -4.99
N GLU A 79 -11.41 9.01 -5.97
CA GLU A 79 -12.55 9.72 -6.55
C GLU A 79 -13.34 8.71 -7.40
N ASP A 80 -14.59 8.47 -6.99
CA ASP A 80 -15.70 7.91 -7.77
C ASP A 80 -15.45 6.68 -8.67
N VAL A 81 -15.63 5.47 -8.11
CA VAL A 81 -16.06 4.31 -8.91
C VAL A 81 -17.24 3.62 -8.24
N ALA A 82 -18.41 4.23 -8.36
CA ALA A 82 -19.69 3.53 -8.27
C ALA A 82 -19.94 2.79 -9.59
N LYS A 83 -19.21 1.69 -9.80
CA LYS A 83 -19.68 0.59 -10.65
C LYS A 83 -19.72 -0.64 -9.76
N LYS A 84 -20.95 -1.07 -9.45
CA LYS A 84 -21.20 -2.41 -8.90
C LYS A 84 -20.77 -3.40 -9.97
N ASP A 85 -19.55 -3.89 -9.90
CA ASP A 85 -19.20 -5.14 -10.57
C ASP A 85 -19.75 -6.28 -9.73
N GLU A 86 -20.53 -7.15 -10.37
CA GLU A 86 -21.19 -8.34 -9.82
C GLU A 86 -20.21 -9.44 -9.37
N ASN A 87 -18.93 -9.12 -9.17
CA ASN A 87 -17.87 -10.05 -8.77
C ASN A 87 -17.73 -10.23 -7.25
N ALA A 88 -18.71 -9.79 -6.45
CA ALA A 88 -18.76 -10.09 -5.02
C ALA A 88 -19.06 -11.58 -4.73
N GLU A 89 -19.31 -12.42 -5.74
CA GLU A 89 -19.47 -13.87 -5.62
C GLU A 89 -18.18 -14.68 -5.84
N ILE A 90 -16.99 -14.09 -5.62
CA ILE A 90 -15.74 -14.84 -5.71
C ILE A 90 -15.43 -15.44 -4.32
N ASN A 91 -15.60 -16.76 -4.20
CA ASN A 91 -15.16 -17.66 -3.11
C ASN A 91 -16.24 -18.19 -2.13
N LYS A 92 -17.33 -18.79 -2.64
CA LYS A 92 -18.00 -19.89 -1.92
C LYS A 92 -17.57 -21.30 -2.35
N ASN A 93 -16.68 -21.41 -3.35
CA ASN A 93 -16.28 -22.68 -3.96
C ASN A 93 -14.75 -22.82 -4.12
N GLN A 94 -13.97 -22.47 -3.11
CA GLN A 94 -12.60 -23.00 -3.03
C GLN A 94 -12.64 -24.17 -2.04
N GLY A 95 -12.34 -25.37 -2.53
CA GLY A 95 -12.35 -26.59 -1.72
C GLY A 95 -11.43 -26.45 -0.50
N ASP A 96 -11.74 -27.24 0.53
CA ASP A 96 -11.16 -27.37 1.89
C ASP A 96 -9.62 -27.37 2.06
N ASN A 97 -8.82 -26.96 1.07
CA ASN A 97 -7.37 -27.09 1.07
C ASN A 97 -6.61 -25.87 0.52
N ALA A 98 -7.28 -24.74 0.25
CA ALA A 98 -6.58 -23.49 -0.07
C ALA A 98 -6.04 -22.86 1.22
N LYS A 99 -4.71 -22.80 1.36
CA LYS A 99 -4.05 -22.11 2.48
C LYS A 99 -3.97 -20.61 2.18
N GLY A 100 -4.34 -19.78 3.14
CA GLY A 100 -4.26 -18.33 3.03
C GLY A 100 -5.37 -17.72 2.16
N ILE A 101 -5.10 -16.54 1.60
CA ILE A 101 -6.04 -15.80 0.76
C ILE A 101 -5.48 -15.72 -0.66
N PRO A 102 -5.93 -16.59 -1.59
CA PRO A 102 -5.40 -16.62 -2.95
C PRO A 102 -5.64 -15.32 -3.70
N ASP A 103 -4.70 -14.99 -4.59
CA ASP A 103 -4.74 -13.82 -5.49
C ASP A 103 -4.96 -12.48 -4.78
N PHE A 104 -4.72 -12.39 -3.46
CA PHE A 104 -5.00 -11.20 -2.64
C PHE A 104 -4.47 -9.91 -3.28
N TRP A 105 -3.18 -9.84 -3.62
CA TRP A 105 -2.59 -8.64 -4.19
C TRP A 105 -3.04 -8.37 -5.63
N LEU A 106 -3.24 -9.42 -6.45
CA LEU A 106 -3.79 -9.25 -7.80
C LEU A 106 -5.20 -8.63 -7.74
N ILE A 107 -6.05 -9.11 -6.84
CA ILE A 107 -7.39 -8.55 -6.61
C ILE A 107 -7.30 -7.07 -6.21
N ILE A 108 -6.39 -6.72 -5.29
CA ILE A 108 -6.15 -5.32 -4.91
C ILE A 108 -5.72 -4.47 -6.11
N PHE A 109 -4.77 -4.94 -6.92
CA PHE A 109 -4.30 -4.21 -8.10
C PHE A 109 -5.42 -3.99 -9.12
N LYS A 110 -6.33 -4.95 -9.30
CA LYS A 110 -7.48 -4.81 -10.20
C LYS A 110 -8.59 -3.93 -9.66
N ASN A 111 -8.72 -3.81 -8.34
CA ASN A 111 -9.77 -3.01 -7.70
C ASN A 111 -9.38 -1.54 -7.51
N VAL A 112 -8.08 -1.23 -7.45
CA VAL A 112 -7.60 0.15 -7.36
C VAL A 112 -7.46 0.72 -8.76
N GLN A 113 -8.35 1.65 -9.15
CA GLN A 113 -8.46 2.17 -10.53
C GLN A 113 -7.10 2.52 -11.17
N MET A 114 -6.28 3.32 -10.49
CA MET A 114 -4.98 3.73 -11.02
C MET A 114 -4.04 2.55 -11.28
N LEU A 115 -4.08 1.50 -10.44
CA LEU A 115 -3.27 0.30 -10.62
C LEU A 115 -3.85 -0.61 -11.70
N ALA A 116 -5.17 -0.72 -11.77
CA ALA A 116 -5.86 -1.56 -12.76
C ALA A 116 -5.55 -1.11 -14.19
N GLU A 117 -5.44 0.20 -14.42
CA GLU A 117 -5.04 0.77 -15.72
C GLU A 117 -3.57 0.46 -16.09
N MET A 118 -2.72 0.12 -15.11
CA MET A 118 -1.32 -0.23 -15.32
C MET A 118 -1.10 -1.74 -15.53
N VAL A 119 -2.03 -2.60 -15.09
CA VAL A 119 -1.91 -4.06 -15.19
C VAL A 119 -2.41 -4.54 -16.54
N GLN A 120 -1.57 -5.27 -17.27
CA GLN A 120 -1.93 -5.92 -18.54
C GLN A 120 -2.28 -7.39 -18.35
N GLU A 121 -2.96 -8.00 -19.33
CA GLU A 121 -3.41 -9.41 -19.25
C GLU A 121 -2.26 -10.40 -18.98
N HIS A 122 -1.06 -10.12 -19.48
CA HIS A 122 0.11 -10.97 -19.29
C HIS A 122 0.78 -10.79 -17.92
N ASP A 123 0.48 -9.70 -17.20
CA ASP A 123 0.98 -9.45 -15.85
C ASP A 123 0.18 -10.24 -14.82
N GLU A 124 -1.10 -10.55 -15.09
CA GLU A 124 -1.96 -11.27 -14.15
C GLU A 124 -1.35 -12.57 -13.62
N PRO A 125 -0.88 -13.53 -14.45
CA PRO A 125 -0.31 -14.76 -13.94
C PRO A 125 0.99 -14.54 -13.15
N ILE A 126 1.71 -13.45 -13.39
CA ILE A 126 2.90 -13.06 -12.61
C ILE A 126 2.48 -12.53 -11.24
N LEU A 127 1.48 -11.66 -11.20
CA LEU A 127 0.96 -11.05 -9.97
C LEU A 127 0.26 -12.05 -9.05
N LYS A 128 -0.18 -13.21 -9.56
CA LYS A 128 -0.63 -14.33 -8.69
C LYS A 128 0.49 -14.85 -7.77
N HIS A 129 1.74 -14.65 -8.16
CA HIS A 129 2.88 -15.03 -7.34
C HIS A 129 3.30 -13.96 -6.32
N LEU A 130 2.69 -12.76 -6.36
CA LEU A 130 2.97 -11.67 -5.42
C LEU A 130 2.36 -12.01 -4.05
N ILE A 131 3.21 -12.22 -3.06
CA ILE A 131 2.82 -12.65 -1.71
C ILE A 131 2.77 -11.49 -0.71
N ASP A 132 3.59 -10.47 -0.90
CA ASP A 132 3.63 -9.31 -0.01
C ASP A 132 4.14 -8.05 -0.72
N ILE A 133 3.73 -6.90 -0.21
CA ILE A 133 4.26 -5.59 -0.59
C ILE A 133 4.63 -4.85 0.67
N GLN A 134 5.91 -4.51 0.79
CA GLN A 134 6.48 -3.83 1.95
C GLN A 134 7.00 -2.46 1.55
N VAL A 135 6.97 -1.53 2.50
CA VAL A 135 7.55 -0.20 2.36
C VAL A 135 8.67 -0.08 3.38
N LEU A 136 9.85 0.32 2.94
CA LEU A 136 10.98 0.62 3.81
C LEU A 136 11.26 2.11 3.72
N PHE A 137 11.09 2.83 4.83
CA PHE A 137 11.40 4.26 4.86
C PHE A 137 12.90 4.49 5.11
N LEU A 138 13.49 5.42 4.35
CA LEU A 138 14.87 5.86 4.49
C LEU A 138 14.90 7.06 5.44
N GLU A 139 15.32 6.84 6.69
CA GLU A 139 15.19 7.81 7.79
C GLU A 139 16.02 9.10 7.60
N SER A 140 17.10 9.06 6.82
CA SER A 140 17.88 10.27 6.53
C SER A 140 18.84 10.13 5.36
N ASN A 141 18.80 11.15 4.50
CA ASN A 141 19.78 11.55 3.48
C ASN A 141 20.27 10.46 2.48
N PRO A 142 19.60 10.29 1.34
CA PRO A 142 18.37 11.00 0.97
C PRO A 142 17.16 10.50 1.77
N MET A 143 16.22 11.40 2.07
CA MET A 143 14.89 10.97 2.51
C MET A 143 14.22 10.25 1.35
N GLY A 144 13.44 9.22 1.66
CA GLY A 144 12.83 8.41 0.63
C GLY A 144 12.20 7.17 1.18
N PHE A 145 11.75 6.32 0.27
CA PHE A 145 11.24 5.01 0.62
C PHE A 145 11.50 4.01 -0.51
N VAL A 146 11.58 2.74 -0.14
CA VAL A 146 11.70 1.61 -1.06
C VAL A 146 10.43 0.80 -0.96
N LEU A 147 9.82 0.53 -2.11
CA LEU A 147 8.78 -0.50 -2.22
C LEU A 147 9.45 -1.83 -2.53
N GLU A 148 9.13 -2.86 -1.75
CA GLU A 148 9.56 -4.23 -1.99
C GLU A 148 8.35 -5.08 -2.38
N PHE A 149 8.42 -5.73 -3.53
CA PHE A 149 7.43 -6.66 -4.04
C PHE A 149 7.98 -8.06 -3.89
N HIS A 150 7.41 -8.84 -2.97
CA HIS A 150 7.87 -10.18 -2.61
C HIS A 150 7.12 -11.23 -3.41
N PHE A 151 7.83 -12.08 -4.13
CA PHE A 151 7.24 -13.11 -4.99
C PHE A 151 7.60 -14.52 -4.51
N SER A 152 6.63 -15.41 -4.61
CA SER A 152 6.88 -16.86 -4.55
C SER A 152 7.69 -17.32 -5.77
N PRO A 153 8.43 -18.45 -5.68
CA PRO A 153 9.12 -19.02 -6.83
C PRO A 153 8.17 -19.22 -8.02
N ASN A 154 8.57 -18.76 -9.20
CA ASN A 154 7.74 -18.76 -10.40
C ASN A 154 8.60 -18.96 -11.67
N GLU A 155 7.95 -19.14 -12.82
CA GLU A 155 8.63 -19.42 -14.09
C GLU A 155 9.06 -18.17 -14.87
N TYR A 156 8.65 -16.98 -14.44
CA TYR A 156 8.86 -15.72 -15.15
C TYR A 156 10.21 -15.08 -14.80
N PHE A 157 10.61 -15.15 -13.52
CA PHE A 157 11.89 -14.63 -13.04
C PHE A 157 12.38 -15.35 -11.79
N SER A 158 13.69 -15.28 -11.53
CA SER A 158 14.32 -15.89 -10.36
C SER A 158 14.34 -15.01 -9.11
N ASN A 159 14.04 -13.72 -9.24
CA ASN A 159 14.03 -12.76 -8.14
C ASN A 159 12.92 -13.11 -7.14
N SER A 160 13.27 -13.26 -5.87
CA SER A 160 12.27 -13.37 -4.80
C SER A 160 11.72 -12.00 -4.37
N VAL A 161 12.46 -10.93 -4.63
CA VAL A 161 12.06 -9.55 -4.31
C VAL A 161 12.40 -8.64 -5.48
N LEU A 162 11.43 -7.86 -5.94
CA LEU A 162 11.64 -6.71 -6.82
C LEU A 162 11.54 -5.44 -6.00
N THR A 163 12.47 -4.50 -6.18
CA THR A 163 12.50 -3.26 -5.41
C THR A 163 12.33 -2.04 -6.29
N LYS A 164 11.66 -1.02 -5.75
CA LYS A 164 11.54 0.29 -6.39
C LYS A 164 11.83 1.38 -5.36
N GLU A 165 12.93 2.09 -5.56
CA GLU A 165 13.38 3.16 -4.67
C GLU A 165 12.92 4.54 -5.17
N TYR A 166 12.47 5.37 -4.22
CA TYR A 166 12.03 6.74 -4.45
C TYR A 166 12.81 7.69 -3.54
N GLU A 167 13.53 8.62 -4.16
CA GLU A 167 14.24 9.70 -3.48
C GLU A 167 13.35 10.94 -3.35
N MET A 168 13.21 11.46 -2.13
CA MET A 168 12.43 12.66 -1.83
C MET A 168 13.37 13.86 -1.68
N LYS A 169 13.21 14.83 -2.58
CA LYS A 169 13.92 16.11 -2.50
C LYS A 169 13.10 17.08 -1.66
N CYS A 170 13.59 17.39 -0.47
CA CYS A 170 12.97 18.39 0.40
C CYS A 170 13.79 19.67 0.54
N THR A 171 14.90 19.81 -0.19
CA THR A 171 15.68 21.05 -0.24
C THR A 171 15.22 21.92 -1.41
N PRO A 172 15.06 23.25 -1.23
CA PRO A 172 14.88 24.17 -2.35
C PRO A 172 16.04 24.02 -3.35
N ASP A 173 15.77 24.07 -4.66
CA ASP A 173 16.84 24.18 -5.65
C ASP A 173 17.44 25.60 -5.56
N ASP A 174 18.77 25.72 -5.62
CA ASP A 174 19.45 27.01 -5.61
C ASP A 174 19.06 27.90 -6.82
N ASN A 175 18.44 27.30 -7.84
CA ASN A 175 17.96 27.96 -9.04
C ASN A 175 16.48 28.42 -9.00
N ASP A 176 15.72 28.09 -7.95
CA ASP A 176 14.29 28.45 -7.80
C ASP A 176 14.05 29.87 -7.21
#